data_AF-A0AAD5YD59-F1
#
_entry.id   AF-A0AAD5YD59-F1
#
_cell.length_a   1.000
_cell.length_b   1.000
_cell.length_c   1.000
_cell.angle_alpha   90.00
_cell.angle_beta   90.00
_cell.angle_gamma   90.00
#
_symmetry.space_group_name_H-M   'P 1'
#
loop_
_entity.id
_entity.type
_entity.pdbx_description
1 polymer ?
#
loop_
_entity_poly.entity_id
_entity_poly.type
_entity_poly.pdbx_seq_one_letter_code
_entity_poly.pdbx_strand_id
1 'polypeptide(L)'
;MPKAKETTKFSNEVFELPVPGQTLKEPERIIETYQFRFTSNTTVPKLQSILRGYGLSPSGSKRVLVDRIREYSKDRDSWIQQFQSAPTKVRGGCGANPKSHSAKRIATMFPAANAVVEYRSRYESDQRPIQALPEVEEARNLAWANDVLEEYDRRERKQDVTEQDVTAPDIGSAAELTPRRLSASTELDTEAYNVPEETNGYRPSSLDTHMQLPSHMLLRQIRYQLQGFNDTLVTLNRVETKIDSMKAGLTRSSDSARSSSFNLSLLTATPPAHPVSALVNASASHPLDTPTCHDTFVPEENTLLSSVGTFSQEHLTLEPDANASSISIGDTSMRTVYLGSEKLTFDMRDLKPPPVCHYSKDIPRLFVEWETSQLLVINGRGIPLKHWPVIYQRRVCRDGGDEGVRGLVGNRTWESIKVMWGNWKFIVDEKDRLGSEDAFWGRYSADDGSKLSYQQILDKLQGTRGSAAAEGANAARRFFQGNLQSALAQSVFTYKKKGATHQCTRDSTIAQRWRTLLESNSEVREQWDAIQQAEEDGKEAEEAAAGGGQ
;
A
#
# COMPACT_ATOMS: atom_id res chain seq x y z
N MET A 1 26.83 22.53 -25.62
CA MET A 1 27.55 23.35 -24.63
C MET A 1 27.09 22.99 -23.23
N PRO A 2 27.88 22.27 -22.41
CA PRO A 2 27.55 22.05 -21.01
C PRO A 2 27.60 23.39 -20.26
N LYS A 3 26.53 23.77 -19.56
CA LYS A 3 26.55 24.96 -18.69
C LYS A 3 27.59 24.73 -17.59
N ALA A 4 28.60 25.60 -17.52
CA ALA A 4 29.59 25.54 -16.46
C ALA A 4 28.88 25.63 -15.10
N LYS A 5 29.18 24.71 -14.18
CA LYS A 5 28.59 24.73 -12.84
C LYS A 5 29.17 25.91 -12.09
N GLU A 6 28.38 26.98 -12.00
CA GLU A 6 28.75 28.21 -11.32
C GLU A 6 28.97 27.92 -9.83
N THR A 7 30.24 27.82 -9.43
CA THR A 7 30.65 27.50 -8.07
C THR A 7 30.52 28.73 -7.19
N THR A 8 29.29 29.03 -6.77
CA THR A 8 29.00 30.13 -5.83
C THR A 8 29.87 29.97 -4.58
N LYS A 9 30.91 30.80 -4.45
CA LYS A 9 31.76 30.84 -3.27
C LYS A 9 30.93 31.38 -2.11
N PHE A 10 30.76 30.56 -1.08
CA PHE A 10 30.12 30.96 0.16
C PHE A 10 31.16 31.61 1.07
N SER A 11 30.86 32.81 1.57
CA SER A 11 31.59 33.49 2.64
C SER A 11 31.55 32.66 3.92
N ASN A 12 32.66 32.67 4.69
CA ASN A 12 32.67 32.15 6.05
C ASN A 12 31.92 33.15 6.95
N GLU A 13 30.64 32.88 7.20
CA GLU A 13 29.77 33.73 8.00
C GLU A 13 29.55 33.14 9.39
N VAL A 14 29.36 34.00 10.38
CA VAL A 14 29.06 33.62 11.76
C VAL A 14 27.68 34.18 12.10
N PHE A 15 26.76 33.30 12.47
CA PHE A 15 25.40 33.65 12.85
C PHE A 15 25.23 33.47 14.36
N GLU A 16 24.69 34.46 15.06
CA GLU A 16 24.20 34.29 16.43
C GLU A 16 22.79 33.71 16.37
N LEU A 17 22.57 32.60 17.07
CA LEU A 17 21.30 31.88 17.08
C LEU A 17 20.95 31.47 18.51
N PRO A 18 19.66 31.45 18.90
CA PRO A 18 19.23 31.00 20.22
C PRO A 18 19.50 29.50 20.39
N VAL A 19 19.83 29.03 21.60
CA VAL A 19 20.06 27.60 21.86
C VAL A 19 18.74 26.83 21.65
N PRO A 20 18.66 25.88 20.69
CA PRO A 20 17.44 25.13 20.45
C PRO A 20 17.12 24.23 21.64
N GLY A 21 15.86 24.25 22.10
CA GLY A 21 15.40 23.51 23.28
C GLY A 21 15.59 24.23 24.62
N GLN A 22 16.09 25.47 24.66
CA GLN A 22 16.15 26.24 25.91
C GLN A 22 14.74 26.43 26.53
N THR A 23 14.67 26.53 27.86
CA THR A 23 13.49 26.99 28.61
C THR A 23 13.63 28.47 28.98
N LEU A 24 12.65 29.29 28.61
CA LEU A 24 12.63 30.71 28.96
C LEU A 24 11.99 30.91 30.35
N LYS A 25 12.73 31.52 31.27
CA LYS A 25 12.24 31.94 32.59
C LYS A 25 11.70 33.37 32.52
N GLU A 26 10.45 33.56 32.97
CA GLU A 26 9.73 34.85 32.90
C GLU A 26 10.45 36.08 33.47
N PRO A 27 11.12 36.05 34.64
CA PRO A 27 11.60 37.28 35.27
C PRO A 27 12.78 37.94 34.55
N GLU A 28 13.54 37.17 33.75
CA GLU A 28 14.79 37.63 33.13
C GLU A 28 14.67 37.78 31.61
N ARG A 29 13.90 36.90 30.94
CA ARG A 29 13.76 36.83 29.47
C ARG A 29 15.09 36.79 28.69
N ILE A 30 16.19 36.41 29.35
CA ILE A 30 17.50 36.26 28.71
C ILE A 30 17.47 34.98 27.87
N ILE A 31 17.64 35.13 26.56
CA ILE A 31 17.77 34.01 25.62
C ILE A 31 19.27 33.71 25.47
N GLU A 32 19.67 32.46 25.71
CA GLU A 32 21.05 32.04 25.50
C GLU A 32 21.30 31.89 24.00
N THR A 33 22.40 32.48 23.51
CA THR A 33 22.79 32.43 22.10
C THR A 33 24.12 31.72 21.91
N TYR A 34 24.24 30.94 20.85
CA TYR A 34 25.50 30.36 20.41
C TYR A 34 25.88 30.86 19.01
N GLN A 35 27.19 30.91 18.72
CA GLN A 35 27.71 31.31 17.42
C GLN A 35 27.80 30.10 16.46
N PHE A 36 26.88 30.04 15.49
CA PHE A 36 26.94 29.07 14.40
C PHE A 36 27.83 29.58 13.27
N ARG A 37 29.04 29.01 13.17
CA ARG A 37 29.98 29.30 12.06
C ARG A 37 29.61 28.47 10.83
N PHE A 38 29.20 29.14 9.76
CA PHE A 38 28.93 28.53 8.47
C PHE A 38 30.20 28.51 7.62
N THR A 39 30.67 27.30 7.31
CA THR A 39 31.81 27.07 6.41
C THR A 39 31.35 26.40 5.12
N SER A 40 32.19 26.45 4.07
CA SER A 40 31.99 25.72 2.81
C SER A 40 31.65 24.24 3.02
N ASN A 41 32.25 23.58 4.01
CA ASN A 41 32.06 22.17 4.37
C ASN A 41 30.72 21.88 5.07
N THR A 42 29.92 22.89 5.42
CA THR A 42 28.61 22.67 6.05
C THR A 42 27.66 21.94 5.10
N THR A 43 27.20 20.76 5.49
CA THR A 43 26.34 19.91 4.66
C THR A 43 24.88 20.37 4.70
N VAL A 44 24.11 20.08 3.65
CA VAL A 44 22.67 20.41 3.59
C VAL A 44 21.89 19.79 4.76
N PRO A 45 22.08 18.49 5.12
CA PRO A 45 21.39 17.91 6.28
C PRO A 45 21.65 18.65 7.60
N LYS A 46 22.86 19.18 7.83
CA LYS A 46 23.18 19.97 9.03
C LYS A 46 22.36 21.26 9.08
N LEU A 47 22.27 21.99 7.96
CA LEU A 47 21.41 23.20 7.85
C LEU A 47 19.92 22.86 8.06
N GLN A 48 19.45 21.75 7.48
CA GLN A 48 18.06 21.27 7.64
C GLN A 48 17.73 20.80 9.06
N SER A 49 18.73 20.36 9.83
CA SER A 49 18.59 20.01 11.25
C SER A 49 18.43 21.27 12.10
N ILE A 50 19.27 22.27 11.85
CA ILE A 50 19.24 23.57 12.54
C ILE A 50 17.91 24.29 12.28
N LEU A 51 17.47 24.37 11.01
CA LEU A 51 16.19 24.98 10.66
C LEU A 51 14.98 24.26 11.32
N ARG A 52 15.03 22.93 11.44
CA ARG A 52 14.00 22.16 12.14
C ARG A 52 13.91 22.50 13.64
N GLY A 53 15.04 22.69 14.32
CA GLY A 53 15.07 23.13 15.72
C GLY A 53 14.44 24.50 15.97
N TYR A 54 14.33 25.33 14.93
CA TYR A 54 13.67 26.64 14.97
C TYR A 54 12.25 26.64 14.36
N GLY A 55 11.71 25.46 13.99
CA GLY A 55 10.42 25.36 13.31
C GLY A 55 10.38 25.95 11.89
N LEU A 56 11.55 26.29 11.33
CA LEU A 56 11.68 26.87 10.00
C LEU A 56 11.66 25.76 8.93
N SER A 57 11.15 26.08 7.75
CA SER A 57 11.06 25.09 6.66
C SER A 57 12.45 24.52 6.31
N PRO A 58 12.63 23.19 6.31
CA PRO A 58 13.89 22.55 5.94
C PRO A 58 14.06 22.33 4.43
N SER A 59 13.12 22.78 3.58
CA SER A 59 13.23 22.61 2.12
C SER A 59 13.97 23.78 1.46
N GLY A 60 14.78 23.47 0.44
CA GLY A 60 15.48 24.46 -0.40
C GLY A 60 16.86 23.98 -0.85
N SER A 61 17.50 24.75 -1.74
CA SER A 61 18.92 24.59 -2.05
C SER A 61 19.79 25.08 -0.88
N LYS A 62 21.07 24.69 -0.82
CA LYS A 62 22.00 25.11 0.25
C LYS A 62 21.98 26.63 0.48
N ARG A 63 21.95 27.43 -0.59
CA ARG A 63 21.84 28.90 -0.54
C ARG A 63 20.56 29.35 0.16
N VAL A 64 19.39 28.85 -0.26
CA VAL A 64 18.09 29.18 0.35
C VAL A 64 18.04 28.82 1.84
N LEU A 65 18.68 27.72 2.26
CA LEU A 65 18.76 27.35 3.67
C LEU A 65 19.65 28.31 4.48
N VAL A 66 20.78 28.76 3.90
CA VAL A 66 21.68 29.74 4.52
C VAL A 66 21.04 31.12 4.61
N ASP A 67 20.43 31.60 3.52
CA ASP A 67 19.73 32.89 3.50
C ASP A 67 18.58 32.92 4.53
N ARG A 68 17.89 31.79 4.74
CA ARG A 68 16.86 31.62 5.78
C ARG A 68 17.44 31.66 7.21
N ILE A 69 18.60 31.06 7.45
CA ILE A 69 19.29 31.16 8.75
C ILE A 69 19.78 32.60 8.97
N ARG A 70 20.33 33.25 7.94
CA ARG A 70 20.79 34.65 8.00
C ARG A 70 19.64 35.59 8.35
N GLU A 71 18.49 35.44 7.71
CA GLU A 71 17.33 36.30 7.99
C GLU A 71 16.78 36.06 9.41
N TYR A 72 16.65 34.79 9.82
CA TYR A 72 16.26 34.44 11.18
C TYR A 72 17.23 34.94 12.26
N SER A 73 18.54 35.03 11.96
CA SER A 73 19.54 35.56 12.90
C SER A 73 19.46 37.08 13.11
N LYS A 74 18.78 37.83 12.22
CA LYS A 74 18.56 39.28 12.37
C LYS A 74 17.33 39.58 13.23
N ASP A 75 16.27 38.79 13.06
CA ASP A 75 14.97 38.99 13.72
C ASP A 75 14.97 38.37 15.13
N ARG A 76 15.55 39.09 16.10
CA ARG A 76 15.59 38.67 17.51
C ARG A 76 14.20 38.63 18.17
N ASP A 77 13.23 39.39 17.67
CA ASP A 77 11.86 39.38 18.20
C ASP A 77 11.12 38.08 17.84
N SER A 78 11.40 37.52 16.66
CA SER A 78 10.90 36.19 16.26
C SER A 78 11.38 35.06 17.19
N TRP A 79 12.52 35.23 17.87
CA TRP A 79 13.04 34.22 18.80
C TRP A 79 12.12 34.06 20.01
N ILE A 80 11.56 35.17 20.52
CA ILE A 80 10.62 35.17 21.64
C ILE A 80 9.34 34.38 21.28
N GLN A 81 8.91 34.42 20.01
CA GLN A 81 7.74 33.66 19.53
C GLN A 81 7.94 32.14 19.55
N GLN A 82 9.18 31.63 19.64
CA GLN A 82 9.46 30.20 19.78
C GLN A 82 9.15 29.66 21.18
N PHE A 83 9.26 30.50 22.20
CA PHE A 83 8.97 30.16 23.59
C PHE A 83 7.50 30.42 23.96
N GLN A 84 6.74 31.14 23.13
CA GLN A 84 5.30 31.20 23.31
C GLN A 84 4.71 29.81 23.09
N SER A 85 4.15 29.22 24.16
CA SER A 85 3.38 27.99 24.07
C SER A 85 2.35 28.15 22.95
N ALA A 86 2.40 27.28 21.93
CA ALA A 86 1.45 27.32 20.83
C ALA A 86 0.04 27.43 21.44
N PRO A 87 -0.76 28.47 21.10
CA PRO A 87 -1.94 28.82 21.86
C PRO A 87 -2.83 27.59 21.98
N THR A 88 -2.82 26.99 23.16
CA THR A 88 -3.46 25.70 23.36
C THR A 88 -4.93 25.96 23.09
N LYS A 89 -5.51 25.21 22.15
CA LYS A 89 -6.97 25.24 21.96
C LYS A 89 -7.55 24.74 23.27
N VAL A 90 -7.90 25.65 24.17
CA VAL A 90 -8.39 25.34 25.51
C VAL A 90 -9.68 24.57 25.29
N ARG A 91 -9.60 23.24 25.39
CA ARG A 91 -10.71 22.36 25.04
C ARG A 91 -11.65 22.36 26.22
N GLY A 92 -12.70 23.17 26.13
CA GLY A 92 -13.47 23.60 27.30
C GLY A 92 -13.01 24.93 27.89
N GLY A 93 -12.34 25.79 27.09
CA GLY A 93 -12.08 27.19 27.41
C GLY A 93 -13.39 27.89 27.67
N CYS A 94 -13.72 28.02 28.95
CA CYS A 94 -15.01 28.51 29.40
C CYS A 94 -15.12 30.01 29.09
N GLY A 95 -15.67 30.36 27.93
CA GLY A 95 -16.16 31.72 27.63
C GLY A 95 -17.22 32.22 28.62
N ALA A 96 -17.69 31.34 29.52
CA ALA A 96 -18.47 31.67 30.69
C ALA A 96 -17.64 32.43 31.73
N ASN A 97 -17.55 33.75 31.53
CA ASN A 97 -17.56 34.82 32.55
C ASN A 97 -16.93 34.44 33.92
N PRO A 98 -15.80 35.05 34.35
CA PRO A 98 -15.05 34.64 35.55
C PRO A 98 -15.83 34.71 36.88
N LYS A 99 -17.04 35.29 36.86
CA LYS A 99 -17.99 35.27 37.97
C LYS A 99 -18.77 33.96 38.13
N SER A 100 -18.71 33.03 37.16
CA SER A 100 -19.47 31.78 37.17
C SER A 100 -19.07 30.87 38.34
N HIS A 101 -20.04 30.15 38.90
CA HIS A 101 -19.83 29.36 40.12
C HIS A 101 -18.88 28.16 39.89
N SER A 102 -18.85 27.63 38.66
CA SER A 102 -17.87 26.63 38.22
C SER A 102 -16.45 27.19 38.18
N ALA A 103 -16.25 28.38 37.58
CA ALA A 103 -14.93 29.03 37.55
C ALA A 103 -14.40 29.32 38.96
N LYS A 104 -15.25 29.81 39.88
CA LYS A 104 -14.89 30.00 41.29
C LYS A 104 -14.48 28.69 41.97
N ARG A 105 -15.25 27.61 41.78
CA ARG A 105 -14.94 26.29 42.36
C ARG A 105 -13.63 25.72 41.80
N ILE A 106 -13.36 25.88 40.50
CA ILE A 106 -12.09 25.51 39.86
C ILE A 106 -10.95 26.32 40.47
N ALA A 107 -11.08 27.64 40.61
CA ALA A 107 -10.06 28.49 41.23
C ALA A 107 -9.80 28.17 42.71
N THR A 108 -10.78 27.59 43.43
CA THR A 108 -10.60 27.09 44.80
C THR A 108 -9.92 25.72 44.85
N MET A 109 -10.24 24.81 43.90
CA MET A 109 -9.62 23.47 43.82
C MET A 109 -8.21 23.48 43.23
N PHE A 110 -7.94 24.45 42.35
CA PHE A 110 -6.65 24.72 41.74
C PHE A 110 -6.28 26.17 42.08
N PRO A 111 -5.88 26.46 43.34
CA PRO A 111 -5.38 27.78 43.68
C PRO A 111 -4.23 28.11 42.73
N ALA A 112 -4.17 29.36 42.26
CA ALA A 112 -3.13 29.84 41.36
C ALA A 112 -1.78 29.76 42.07
N ALA A 113 -1.11 28.62 41.97
CA ALA A 113 0.24 28.44 42.46
C ALA A 113 1.13 29.45 41.73
N ASN A 114 2.02 30.10 42.48
CA ASN A 114 3.09 30.92 41.93
C ASN A 114 4.17 30.02 41.30
N ALA A 115 3.75 29.13 40.40
CA ALA A 115 4.63 28.34 39.59
C ALA A 115 5.36 29.29 38.65
N VAL A 116 6.68 29.35 38.77
CA VAL A 116 7.54 30.00 37.78
C VAL A 116 7.19 29.41 36.42
N VAL A 117 6.64 30.23 35.53
CA VAL A 117 6.16 29.74 34.23
C VAL A 117 7.38 29.53 33.34
N GLU A 118 7.95 28.33 33.41
CA GLU A 118 9.02 27.89 32.53
C GLU A 118 8.43 27.55 31.15
N TYR A 119 8.64 28.43 30.19
CA TYR A 119 8.20 28.19 28.82
C TYR A 119 9.20 27.31 28.07
N ARG A 120 8.77 26.11 27.68
CA ARG A 120 9.53 25.23 26.76
C ARG A 120 9.42 25.72 25.32
N SER A 121 10.49 25.57 24.56
CA SER A 121 10.49 25.85 23.13
C SER A 121 9.47 24.99 22.39
N ARG A 122 8.65 25.61 21.54
CA ARG A 122 7.61 24.96 20.73
C ARG A 122 8.13 23.88 19.78
N TYR A 123 9.42 23.92 19.45
CA TYR A 123 10.06 23.04 18.47
C TYR A 123 11.13 22.13 19.08
N GLU A 124 11.20 22.05 20.41
CA GLU A 124 11.77 20.87 21.06
C GLU A 124 11.03 19.64 20.51
N SER A 125 11.76 18.79 19.79
CA SER A 125 11.14 17.66 19.09
C SER A 125 10.37 16.77 20.06
N ASP A 126 9.32 16.08 19.57
CA ASP A 126 8.47 15.12 20.32
C ASP A 126 9.22 13.92 20.97
N GLN A 127 10.56 13.97 21.04
CA GLN A 127 11.31 13.49 22.19
C GLN A 127 10.84 14.19 23.47
N ARG A 128 9.62 13.84 23.91
CA ARG A 128 9.31 13.80 25.34
C ARG A 128 10.51 13.12 26.00
N PRO A 129 11.11 13.70 27.07
CA PRO A 129 12.18 13.02 27.77
C PRO A 129 11.68 11.61 28.07
N ILE A 130 12.43 10.60 27.62
CA ILE A 130 12.04 9.20 27.81
C ILE A 130 12.03 9.01 29.32
N GLN A 131 10.83 9.11 29.89
CA GLN A 131 10.62 8.91 31.30
C GLN A 131 10.96 7.45 31.51
N ALA A 132 12.10 7.21 32.18
CA ALA A 132 12.55 5.86 32.46
C ALA A 132 11.36 5.11 33.06
N LEU A 133 10.98 3.99 32.44
CA LEU A 133 9.86 3.21 32.96
C LEU A 133 10.17 2.89 34.42
N PRO A 134 9.19 2.98 35.33
CA PRO A 134 9.38 2.47 36.68
C PRO A 134 9.89 1.04 36.60
N GLU A 135 10.88 0.67 37.39
CA GLU A 135 11.53 -0.65 37.38
C GLU A 135 10.52 -1.80 37.43
N VAL A 136 9.40 -1.60 38.13
CA VAL A 136 8.25 -2.52 38.20
C VAL A 136 7.57 -2.74 36.84
N GLU A 137 7.42 -1.69 36.02
CA GLU A 137 6.86 -1.81 34.67
C GLU A 137 7.87 -2.40 33.69
N GLU A 138 9.16 -2.08 33.82
CA GLU A 138 10.23 -2.71 33.03
C GLU A 138 10.29 -4.22 33.29
N ALA A 139 10.28 -4.65 34.57
CA ALA A 139 10.22 -6.04 34.95
C ALA A 139 8.96 -6.76 34.42
N ARG A 140 7.78 -6.10 34.47
CA ARG A 140 6.54 -6.66 33.90
C ARG A 140 6.63 -6.83 32.38
N ASN A 141 7.22 -5.86 31.67
CA ASN A 141 7.36 -5.92 30.22
C ASN A 141 8.41 -6.96 29.79
N LEU A 142 9.49 -7.14 30.55
CA LEU A 142 10.48 -8.19 30.35
C LEU A 142 9.90 -9.59 30.60
N ALA A 143 9.13 -9.77 31.68
CA ALA A 143 8.42 -11.03 31.94
C ALA A 143 7.47 -11.39 30.79
N TRP A 144 6.64 -10.43 30.33
CA TRP A 144 5.77 -10.62 29.18
C TRP A 144 6.54 -10.94 27.88
N ALA A 145 7.68 -10.29 27.63
CA ALA A 145 8.51 -10.57 26.46
C ALA A 145 9.09 -11.99 26.50
N ASN A 146 9.52 -12.45 27.68
CA ASN A 146 10.02 -13.81 27.88
C ASN A 146 8.91 -14.86 27.68
N ASP A 147 7.72 -14.66 28.24
CA ASP A 147 6.57 -15.55 28.03
C ASP A 147 6.22 -15.73 26.54
N VAL A 148 6.25 -14.63 25.78
CA VAL A 148 5.97 -14.63 24.33
C VAL A 148 7.05 -15.36 23.54
N LEU A 149 8.32 -15.24 23.94
CA LEU A 149 9.43 -15.98 23.31
C LEU A 149 9.35 -17.47 23.65
N GLU A 150 9.05 -17.84 24.89
CA GLU A 150 8.90 -19.24 25.30
C GLU A 150 7.70 -19.92 24.62
N GLU A 151 6.61 -19.19 24.36
CA GLU A 151 5.50 -19.72 23.55
C GLU A 151 5.89 -19.94 22.09
N TYR A 152 6.79 -19.12 21.52
CA TYR A 152 7.35 -19.34 20.19
C TYR A 152 8.20 -20.62 20.14
N ASP A 153 9.15 -20.79 21.07
CA ASP A 153 9.95 -22.01 21.21
C ASP A 153 9.08 -23.27 21.38
N ARG A 154 8.00 -23.18 22.17
CA ARG A 154 7.02 -24.26 22.35
C ARG A 154 6.22 -24.59 21.08
N ARG A 155 6.09 -23.66 20.13
CA ARG A 155 5.43 -23.91 18.85
C ARG A 155 6.40 -24.54 17.85
N GLU A 156 7.63 -24.06 17.74
CA GLU A 156 8.64 -24.66 16.85
C GLU A 156 8.91 -26.13 17.23
N ARG A 157 9.15 -26.43 18.51
CA ARG A 157 9.35 -27.82 18.97
C ARG A 157 8.16 -28.75 18.70
N LYS A 158 6.93 -28.22 18.61
CA LYS A 158 5.74 -29.01 18.24
C LYS A 158 5.67 -29.29 16.74
N GLN A 159 6.24 -28.42 15.90
CA GLN A 159 6.34 -28.68 14.46
C GLN A 159 7.37 -29.80 14.22
N ASP A 160 8.55 -29.71 14.81
CA ASP A 160 9.62 -30.74 14.67
C ASP A 160 9.16 -32.14 15.12
N VAL A 161 8.45 -32.24 16.25
CA VAL A 161 7.92 -33.53 16.74
C VAL A 161 6.83 -34.10 15.83
N THR A 162 6.08 -33.25 15.12
CA THR A 162 5.05 -33.71 14.18
C THR A 162 5.66 -34.23 12.87
N GLU A 163 6.87 -33.80 12.49
CA GLU A 163 7.55 -34.27 11.28
C GLU A 163 8.36 -35.57 11.50
N GLN A 164 8.78 -35.90 12.73
CA GLN A 164 9.54 -37.14 12.99
C GLN A 164 8.67 -38.40 13.09
N ASP A 165 7.43 -38.31 13.59
CA ASP A 165 6.59 -39.47 13.94
C ASP A 165 5.79 -40.07 12.75
N VAL A 166 6.09 -39.65 11.52
CA VAL A 166 5.49 -40.19 10.27
C VAL A 166 6.44 -41.17 9.55
N THR A 167 7.59 -41.50 10.16
CA THR A 167 8.61 -42.35 9.51
C THR A 167 8.41 -43.84 9.81
N ALA A 168 7.73 -44.51 8.89
CA ALA A 168 7.68 -45.96 8.65
C ALA A 168 6.91 -46.86 9.64
N PRO A 169 5.87 -47.60 9.18
CA PRO A 169 5.39 -48.79 9.87
C PRO A 169 6.41 -49.93 9.78
N ASP A 170 6.56 -50.65 10.88
CA ASP A 170 7.44 -51.81 11.05
C ASP A 170 7.06 -52.96 10.11
N ILE A 171 7.92 -53.28 9.13
CA ILE A 171 7.84 -54.48 8.30
C ILE A 171 9.10 -55.31 8.56
N GLY A 172 8.91 -56.44 9.24
CA GLY A 172 10.01 -57.23 9.77
C GLY A 172 10.80 -58.06 8.75
N SER A 173 12.08 -58.23 9.07
CA SER A 173 12.81 -59.51 9.07
C SER A 173 12.76 -60.41 7.82
N ALA A 174 13.86 -60.44 7.06
CA ALA A 174 14.63 -61.67 6.77
C ALA A 174 15.93 -61.41 5.97
N ALA A 175 16.86 -62.37 6.04
CA ALA A 175 17.99 -62.60 5.12
C ALA A 175 19.16 -61.59 5.09
N GLU A 176 19.99 -61.66 6.15
CA GLU A 176 21.37 -62.17 6.05
C GLU A 176 22.03 -62.23 4.65
N LEU A 177 23.09 -61.44 4.41
CA LEU A 177 24.22 -61.80 3.53
C LEU A 177 25.47 -60.92 3.80
N THR A 178 26.62 -61.36 3.31
CA THR A 178 27.97 -61.08 3.86
C THR A 178 28.72 -59.87 3.28
N PRO A 179 29.73 -59.31 4.00
CA PRO A 179 30.48 -58.14 3.54
C PRO A 179 31.60 -58.49 2.55
N ARG A 180 31.53 -57.94 1.33
CA ARG A 180 32.61 -58.08 0.33
C ARG A 180 33.51 -56.83 0.28
N ARG A 181 34.73 -57.02 0.79
CA ARG A 181 35.85 -56.06 0.81
C ARG A 181 36.59 -56.04 -0.54
N LEU A 182 37.06 -54.86 -0.96
CA LEU A 182 38.12 -54.49 -1.95
C LEU A 182 37.66 -53.19 -2.64
N SER A 183 38.45 -52.23 -3.12
CA SER A 183 39.83 -51.74 -2.90
C SER A 183 40.18 -50.93 -4.16
N ALA A 184 40.82 -49.78 -3.97
CA ALA A 184 41.75 -49.11 -4.90
C ALA A 184 41.25 -48.51 -6.25
N SER A 185 41.46 -47.20 -6.34
CA SER A 185 42.20 -46.48 -7.39
C SER A 185 41.79 -46.59 -8.87
N THR A 186 41.39 -45.46 -9.44
CA THR A 186 41.82 -45.05 -10.79
C THR A 186 41.97 -43.53 -10.83
N GLU A 187 43.20 -43.04 -10.73
CA GLU A 187 43.57 -41.76 -11.34
C GLU A 187 43.56 -41.95 -12.86
N LEU A 188 43.23 -40.92 -13.65
CA LEU A 188 43.92 -40.61 -14.92
C LEU A 188 43.40 -39.29 -15.54
N ASP A 189 44.38 -38.44 -15.80
CA ASP A 189 44.54 -37.46 -16.88
C ASP A 189 43.61 -36.27 -17.11
N THR A 190 44.29 -35.13 -17.15
CA THR A 190 43.84 -33.81 -17.56
C THR A 190 44.38 -33.54 -18.97
N GLU A 191 43.54 -33.58 -20.00
CA GLU A 191 43.93 -33.09 -21.33
C GLU A 191 43.35 -31.70 -21.61
N ALA A 192 44.26 -30.75 -21.85
CA ALA A 192 43.93 -29.37 -22.16
C ALA A 192 43.70 -29.20 -23.68
N TYR A 193 42.46 -28.95 -24.08
CA TYR A 193 42.15 -28.55 -25.46
C TYR A 193 42.51 -27.08 -25.68
N ASN A 194 43.65 -26.83 -26.32
CA ASN A 194 43.94 -25.58 -27.00
C ASN A 194 43.11 -25.48 -28.29
N VAL A 195 42.39 -24.37 -28.46
CA VAL A 195 41.75 -23.99 -29.73
C VAL A 195 42.38 -22.68 -30.19
N PRO A 196 42.92 -22.60 -31.43
CA PRO A 196 43.64 -21.42 -31.88
C PRO A 196 42.71 -20.27 -32.27
N GLU A 197 43.22 -19.03 -32.16
CA GLU A 197 42.63 -17.85 -32.77
C GLU A 197 42.72 -17.95 -34.30
N GLU A 198 41.59 -17.84 -35.01
CA GLU A 198 41.60 -17.36 -36.39
C GLU A 198 40.84 -16.04 -36.52
N THR A 199 41.61 -15.00 -36.79
CA THR A 199 41.11 -13.72 -37.27
C THR A 199 40.62 -13.85 -38.70
N ASN A 200 39.34 -13.57 -38.97
CA ASN A 200 39.01 -12.98 -40.27
C ASN A 200 37.78 -12.08 -40.21
N GLY A 201 37.89 -10.92 -40.84
CA GLY A 201 36.83 -9.92 -40.86
C GLY A 201 35.97 -10.05 -42.11
N TYR A 202 34.65 -10.07 -41.95
CA TYR A 202 33.74 -9.69 -43.04
C TYR A 202 32.55 -8.90 -42.50
N ARG A 203 32.36 -7.69 -43.01
CA ARG A 203 31.33 -6.73 -42.57
C ARG A 203 30.42 -6.40 -43.75
N PRO A 204 29.26 -7.05 -43.89
CA PRO A 204 28.21 -6.55 -44.78
C PRO A 204 27.46 -5.39 -44.10
N SER A 205 27.11 -4.39 -44.90
CA SER A 205 26.49 -3.15 -44.43
C SER A 205 24.97 -3.27 -44.26
N SER A 206 24.45 -2.54 -43.27
CA SER A 206 23.21 -1.76 -43.35
C SER A 206 21.94 -2.46 -43.87
N LEU A 207 21.09 -2.92 -42.93
CA LEU A 207 19.65 -2.93 -43.10
C LEU A 207 18.99 -2.28 -41.87
N ASP A 208 18.31 -1.15 -42.08
CA ASP A 208 17.65 -0.37 -41.03
C ASP A 208 16.51 -1.17 -40.38
N THR A 209 16.83 -1.84 -39.28
CA THR A 209 15.84 -2.49 -38.42
C THR A 209 15.47 -1.51 -37.31
N HIS A 210 14.45 -0.69 -37.55
CA HIS A 210 13.88 0.23 -36.57
C HIS A 210 13.38 -0.53 -35.33
N MET A 211 14.23 -0.66 -34.32
CA MET A 211 13.90 -1.39 -33.08
C MET A 211 12.76 -0.69 -32.32
N GLN A 212 11.55 -1.20 -32.50
CA GLN A 212 10.48 -1.00 -31.52
C GLN A 212 10.93 -1.62 -30.20
N LEU A 213 11.35 -0.78 -29.23
CA LEU A 213 11.60 -1.26 -27.86
C LEU A 213 10.33 -1.95 -27.35
N PRO A 214 10.39 -3.23 -26.96
CA PRO A 214 9.17 -3.99 -26.78
C PRO A 214 8.47 -3.59 -25.47
N SER A 215 7.27 -3.02 -25.62
CA SER A 215 6.42 -2.45 -24.57
C SER A 215 6.17 -3.36 -23.35
N HIS A 216 6.36 -4.68 -23.50
CA HIS A 216 6.22 -5.66 -22.43
C HIS A 216 7.16 -5.40 -21.24
N MET A 217 8.40 -4.92 -21.46
CA MET A 217 9.35 -4.65 -20.38
C MET A 217 8.91 -3.49 -19.48
N LEU A 218 8.25 -2.48 -20.07
CA LEU A 218 7.69 -1.36 -19.31
C LEU A 218 6.49 -1.81 -18.45
N LEU A 219 5.59 -2.61 -19.03
CA LEU A 219 4.45 -3.20 -18.31
C LEU A 219 4.90 -4.13 -17.17
N ARG A 220 5.99 -4.88 -17.36
CA ARG A 220 6.61 -5.72 -16.33
C ARG A 220 7.14 -4.88 -15.16
N GLN A 221 7.82 -3.76 -15.44
CA GLN A 221 8.31 -2.84 -14.40
C GLN A 221 7.15 -2.16 -13.62
N ILE A 222 6.07 -1.78 -14.31
CA ILE A 222 4.88 -1.19 -13.69
C ILE A 222 4.17 -2.23 -12.79
N ARG A 223 4.05 -3.50 -13.23
CA ARG A 223 3.55 -4.60 -12.38
C ARG A 223 4.36 -4.75 -11.09
N TYR A 224 5.69 -4.77 -11.16
CA TYR A 224 6.53 -4.91 -9.95
C TYR A 224 6.35 -3.74 -8.97
N GLN A 225 6.15 -2.51 -9.44
CA GLN A 225 5.90 -1.37 -8.54
C GLN A 225 4.48 -1.36 -7.94
N LEU A 226 3.47 -1.86 -8.64
CA LEU A 226 2.12 -2.00 -8.09
C LEU A 226 2.05 -3.14 -7.05
N GLN A 227 2.76 -4.24 -7.29
CA GLN A 227 2.81 -5.39 -6.38
C GLN A 227 3.40 -5.03 -5.00
N GLY A 228 4.50 -4.26 -4.97
CA GLY A 228 5.13 -3.82 -3.72
C GLY A 228 4.25 -2.91 -2.84
N PHE A 229 3.23 -2.25 -3.41
CA PHE A 229 2.24 -1.49 -2.64
C PHE A 229 1.13 -2.39 -2.08
N ASN A 230 0.70 -3.40 -2.83
CA ASN A 230 -0.30 -4.35 -2.36
C ASN A 230 0.17 -5.09 -1.09
N ASP A 231 1.46 -5.42 -1.01
CA ASP A 231 2.09 -5.99 0.18
C ASP A 231 1.90 -5.11 1.42
N THR A 232 2.06 -3.78 1.28
CA THR A 232 1.92 -2.85 2.42
C THR A 232 0.49 -2.76 2.94
N LEU A 233 -0.51 -2.93 2.08
CA LEU A 233 -1.92 -2.94 2.45
C LEU A 233 -2.29 -4.23 3.20
N VAL A 234 -1.81 -5.38 2.74
CA VAL A 234 -1.98 -6.66 3.45
C VAL A 234 -1.36 -6.61 4.85
N THR A 235 -0.18 -5.98 5.00
CA THR A 235 0.41 -5.80 6.34
C THR A 235 -0.38 -4.85 7.24
N LEU A 236 -1.02 -3.82 6.69
CA LEU A 236 -1.85 -2.89 7.47
C LEU A 236 -3.16 -3.56 7.94
N ASN A 237 -3.86 -4.28 7.07
CA ASN A 237 -5.07 -5.03 7.43
C ASN A 237 -4.78 -6.11 8.51
N ARG A 238 -3.58 -6.72 8.48
CA ARG A 238 -3.13 -7.67 9.51
C ARG A 238 -2.82 -7.00 10.87
N VAL A 239 -2.50 -5.71 10.89
CA VAL A 239 -2.36 -4.94 12.14
C VAL A 239 -3.74 -4.52 12.66
N GLU A 240 -4.64 -4.08 11.79
CA GLU A 240 -6.00 -3.65 12.15
C GLU A 240 -6.83 -4.79 12.75
N THR A 241 -6.85 -5.96 12.13
CA THR A 241 -7.45 -7.19 12.69
C THR A 241 -6.87 -7.58 14.05
N LYS A 242 -5.57 -7.36 14.28
CA LYS A 242 -4.93 -7.61 15.59
C LYS A 242 -5.36 -6.56 16.64
N ILE A 243 -5.55 -5.30 16.23
CA ILE A 243 -6.10 -4.25 17.11
C ILE A 243 -7.52 -4.60 17.55
N ASP A 244 -8.38 -5.06 16.64
CA ASP A 244 -9.76 -5.41 16.99
C ASP A 244 -9.85 -6.69 17.83
N SER A 245 -8.97 -7.67 17.61
CA SER A 245 -8.79 -8.81 18.52
C SER A 245 -8.39 -8.37 19.93
N MET A 246 -7.52 -7.37 20.08
CA MET A 246 -7.14 -6.82 21.39
C MET A 246 -8.30 -6.06 22.07
N LYS A 247 -9.10 -5.29 21.30
CA LYS A 247 -10.33 -4.65 21.82
C LYS A 247 -11.36 -5.67 22.30
N ALA A 248 -11.55 -6.78 21.57
CA ALA A 248 -12.44 -7.87 21.97
C ALA A 248 -11.97 -8.57 23.26
N GLY A 249 -10.65 -8.70 23.47
CA GLY A 249 -10.09 -9.19 24.74
C GLY A 249 -10.35 -8.25 25.92
N LEU A 250 -10.15 -6.94 25.72
CA LEU A 250 -10.40 -5.92 26.75
C LEU A 250 -11.87 -5.84 27.18
N THR A 251 -12.80 -5.96 26.24
CA THR A 251 -14.24 -6.00 26.55
C THR A 251 -14.61 -7.24 27.36
N ARG A 252 -14.11 -8.45 27.00
CA ARG A 252 -14.33 -9.66 27.81
C ARG A 252 -13.73 -9.62 29.22
N SER A 253 -12.60 -8.95 29.41
CA SER A 253 -11.99 -8.78 30.74
C SER A 253 -12.85 -7.91 31.68
N SER A 254 -13.68 -7.02 31.12
CA SER A 254 -14.50 -6.08 31.89
C SER A 254 -15.69 -6.74 32.59
N ASP A 255 -16.29 -7.79 32.00
CA ASP A 255 -17.48 -8.44 32.55
C ASP A 255 -17.17 -9.48 33.64
N SER A 256 -15.95 -10.04 33.65
CA SER A 256 -15.52 -11.04 34.65
C SER A 256 -15.37 -10.46 36.08
N ALA A 257 -15.29 -9.13 36.22
CA ALA A 257 -15.10 -8.44 37.50
C ALA A 257 -16.39 -8.18 38.29
N ARG A 258 -17.57 -8.56 37.78
CA ARG A 258 -18.87 -8.27 38.43
C ARG A 258 -19.52 -9.43 39.20
N SER A 259 -18.95 -10.63 39.15
CA SER A 259 -19.41 -11.78 39.95
C SER A 259 -18.50 -12.04 41.16
N SER A 260 -18.50 -11.10 42.12
CA SER A 260 -17.98 -11.36 43.47
C SER A 260 -18.82 -10.63 44.53
N SER A 261 -19.92 -11.29 44.88
CA SER A 261 -20.61 -11.29 46.17
C SER A 261 -20.36 -10.16 47.19
N PHE A 262 -21.41 -9.38 47.43
CA PHE A 262 -21.81 -9.01 48.80
C PHE A 262 -23.27 -9.42 49.03
N ASN A 263 -23.48 -10.38 49.92
CA ASN A 263 -24.81 -10.75 50.42
C ASN A 263 -25.16 -9.87 51.62
N LEU A 264 -26.30 -9.19 51.59
CA LEU A 264 -26.88 -8.57 52.78
C LEU A 264 -28.41 -8.51 52.64
N SER A 265 -29.07 -9.47 53.28
CA SER A 265 -30.53 -9.53 53.38
C SER A 265 -31.04 -8.49 54.38
N LEU A 266 -32.05 -7.69 54.03
CA LEU A 266 -33.01 -7.20 55.03
C LEU A 266 -34.36 -6.72 54.46
N LEU A 267 -35.42 -7.32 55.02
CA LEU A 267 -36.79 -6.85 55.23
C LEU A 267 -37.67 -6.33 54.07
N THR A 268 -38.77 -7.07 53.91
CA THR A 268 -40.01 -6.78 53.17
C THR A 268 -40.88 -5.70 53.83
N ALA A 269 -41.53 -4.86 53.01
CA ALA A 269 -42.74 -4.12 53.35
C ALA A 269 -43.63 -3.90 52.10
N THR A 270 -44.95 -4.00 52.27
CA THR A 270 -46.05 -3.85 51.29
C THR A 270 -47.20 -3.08 51.98
N PRO A 271 -48.33 -2.68 51.34
CA PRO A 271 -48.67 -2.43 49.92
C PRO A 271 -48.78 -0.88 49.73
N PRO A 272 -49.84 -0.22 49.19
CA PRO A 272 -50.82 -0.46 48.10
C PRO A 272 -50.65 0.59 46.94
N ALA A 273 -51.70 1.03 46.21
CA ALA A 273 -52.46 0.38 45.12
C ALA A 273 -53.39 1.42 44.42
N HIS A 274 -53.58 1.31 43.09
CA HIS A 274 -54.61 1.94 42.22
C HIS A 274 -54.59 3.48 41.98
N PRO A 275 -55.34 4.04 40.98
CA PRO A 275 -55.99 3.43 39.78
C PRO A 275 -55.48 4.03 38.44
N VAL A 276 -55.44 3.27 37.32
CA VAL A 276 -56.50 3.12 36.27
C VAL A 276 -57.05 4.41 35.64
N SER A 277 -56.85 4.56 34.33
CA SER A 277 -57.78 5.25 33.40
C SER A 277 -57.56 4.73 31.97
N ALA A 278 -58.64 4.60 31.20
CA ALA A 278 -58.66 3.99 29.86
C ALA A 278 -59.53 4.81 28.89
N LEU A 279 -59.22 4.73 27.59
CA LEU A 279 -60.08 5.01 26.42
C LEU A 279 -59.34 4.40 25.20
N VAL A 280 -59.79 3.31 24.58
CA VAL A 280 -60.96 3.14 23.68
C VAL A 280 -60.77 3.82 22.32
N ASN A 281 -60.47 3.00 21.29
CA ASN A 281 -60.98 3.03 19.91
C ASN A 281 -60.17 2.03 19.05
N ALA A 282 -60.67 1.45 17.96
CA ALA A 282 -62.01 1.00 17.58
C ALA A 282 -61.82 0.04 16.38
N SER A 283 -62.61 -1.03 16.28
CA SER A 283 -62.45 -2.03 15.21
C SER A 283 -62.92 -1.54 13.85
N ALA A 284 -62.23 -1.97 12.78
CA ALA A 284 -62.82 -2.09 11.44
C ALA A 284 -62.14 -3.25 10.69
N SER A 285 -62.92 -4.32 10.46
CA SER A 285 -62.58 -5.46 9.62
C SER A 285 -63.60 -5.54 8.48
N HIS A 286 -63.17 -5.79 7.23
CA HIS A 286 -63.86 -6.59 6.20
C HIS A 286 -63.12 -6.51 4.82
N PRO A 287 -63.40 -7.38 3.83
CA PRO A 287 -62.32 -8.05 3.08
C PRO A 287 -62.47 -7.99 1.54
N LEU A 288 -61.68 -8.83 0.85
CA LEU A 288 -61.90 -9.40 -0.51
C LEU A 288 -62.17 -8.42 -1.67
N ASP A 289 -61.29 -8.43 -2.68
CA ASP A 289 -61.54 -9.21 -3.89
C ASP A 289 -60.33 -9.21 -4.86
N THR A 290 -60.18 -10.29 -5.63
CA THR A 290 -59.34 -10.34 -6.82
C THR A 290 -60.12 -9.80 -8.04
N PRO A 291 -59.43 -9.46 -9.14
CA PRO A 291 -59.60 -10.39 -10.26
C PRO A 291 -58.34 -10.63 -11.11
N THR A 292 -58.29 -11.86 -11.63
CA THR A 292 -57.48 -12.29 -12.76
C THR A 292 -57.87 -11.56 -14.05
N CYS A 293 -56.88 -11.08 -14.81
CA CYS A 293 -57.04 -10.76 -16.22
C CYS A 293 -55.88 -11.40 -17.01
N HIS A 294 -56.20 -12.34 -17.90
CA HIS A 294 -55.38 -12.58 -19.09
C HIS A 294 -55.47 -11.34 -19.99
N ASP A 295 -54.41 -10.95 -20.71
CA ASP A 295 -54.38 -11.30 -22.14
C ASP A 295 -52.98 -11.23 -22.77
N THR A 296 -52.87 -11.91 -23.90
CA THR A 296 -51.73 -12.06 -24.79
C THR A 296 -51.79 -10.98 -25.86
N PHE A 297 -50.70 -10.26 -26.18
CA PHE A 297 -50.49 -9.76 -27.56
C PHE A 297 -49.03 -9.37 -27.84
N VAL A 298 -48.50 -9.92 -28.94
CA VAL A 298 -47.21 -9.65 -29.60
C VAL A 298 -47.43 -10.01 -31.08
N PRO A 299 -46.75 -9.40 -32.08
CA PRO A 299 -46.14 -8.08 -32.17
C PRO A 299 -46.87 -7.20 -33.22
N GLU A 300 -46.43 -5.96 -33.44
CA GLU A 300 -46.55 -5.37 -34.78
C GLU A 300 -45.32 -4.52 -35.12
N GLU A 301 -44.86 -4.65 -36.37
CA GLU A 301 -43.75 -3.89 -36.92
C GLU A 301 -44.18 -2.45 -37.23
N ASN A 302 -43.29 -1.47 -37.06
CA ASN A 302 -43.40 -0.23 -37.83
C ASN A 302 -42.02 0.33 -38.19
N THR A 303 -41.67 0.10 -39.44
CA THR A 303 -40.61 0.76 -40.21
C THR A 303 -40.96 2.25 -40.43
N LEU A 304 -39.99 3.02 -40.95
CA LEU A 304 -39.99 4.46 -41.36
C LEU A 304 -39.24 5.34 -40.34
N LEU A 305 -37.98 5.72 -40.59
CA LEU A 305 -37.42 6.67 -41.60
C LEU A 305 -37.49 8.16 -41.19
N SER A 306 -36.35 8.84 -41.42
CA SER A 306 -36.05 10.26 -41.15
C SER A 306 -35.96 10.67 -39.67
N SER A 307 -35.11 11.62 -39.27
CA SER A 307 -34.44 12.66 -40.06
C SER A 307 -32.97 12.88 -39.67
N VAL A 308 -32.12 13.15 -40.67
CA VAL A 308 -30.74 13.62 -40.46
C VAL A 308 -30.77 15.10 -40.11
N GLY A 309 -30.37 15.44 -38.88
CA GLY A 309 -30.24 16.82 -38.43
C GLY A 309 -28.91 17.44 -38.91
N THR A 310 -28.90 18.04 -40.10
CA THR A 310 -27.77 18.83 -40.59
C THR A 310 -27.63 20.12 -39.77
N PHE A 311 -26.75 20.11 -38.77
CA PHE A 311 -26.38 21.32 -38.03
C PHE A 311 -25.41 22.15 -38.88
N SER A 312 -25.93 23.21 -39.51
CA SER A 312 -25.12 24.24 -40.17
C SER A 312 -24.27 24.97 -39.14
N GLN A 313 -22.96 24.82 -39.23
CA GLN A 313 -22.00 25.58 -38.43
C GLN A 313 -21.70 26.91 -39.14
N GLU A 314 -22.08 28.04 -38.54
CA GLU A 314 -21.80 29.35 -39.12
C GLU A 314 -20.29 29.63 -39.15
N HIS A 315 -19.79 29.96 -40.33
CA HIS A 315 -18.37 30.12 -40.63
C HIS A 315 -17.92 31.56 -40.34
N LEU A 316 -17.69 31.88 -39.06
CA LEU A 316 -17.09 33.14 -38.64
C LEU A 316 -15.58 33.17 -38.95
N THR A 317 -15.24 33.64 -40.15
CA THR A 317 -13.87 33.95 -40.54
C THR A 317 -13.42 35.24 -39.86
N LEU A 318 -12.57 35.12 -38.84
CA LEU A 318 -11.80 36.22 -38.28
C LEU A 318 -10.33 36.03 -38.67
N GLU A 319 -9.87 36.87 -39.59
CA GLU A 319 -8.44 37.08 -39.89
C GLU A 319 -7.72 37.61 -38.64
N PRO A 320 -6.64 36.97 -38.15
CA PRO A 320 -5.80 37.53 -37.09
C PRO A 320 -4.56 38.21 -37.69
N ASP A 321 -4.40 39.51 -37.40
CA ASP A 321 -3.26 40.32 -37.84
C ASP A 321 -1.89 39.67 -37.53
N ALA A 322 -1.09 39.50 -38.58
CA ALA A 322 0.21 38.85 -38.51
C ALA A 322 1.31 39.81 -38.01
N ASN A 323 1.27 40.21 -36.72
CA ASN A 323 2.46 40.81 -36.08
C ASN A 323 2.50 40.68 -34.54
N ALA A 324 2.58 39.45 -34.03
CA ALA A 324 2.95 39.18 -32.65
C ALA A 324 4.14 38.20 -32.60
N SER A 325 5.30 38.69 -32.16
CA SER A 325 6.51 37.88 -31.98
C SER A 325 6.24 36.76 -30.98
N SER A 326 6.01 35.55 -31.48
CA SER A 326 5.72 34.37 -30.67
C SER A 326 6.94 34.00 -29.83
N ILE A 327 6.96 34.44 -28.58
CA ILE A 327 7.90 33.94 -27.58
C ILE A 327 7.63 32.44 -27.46
N SER A 328 8.57 31.62 -27.95
CA SER A 328 8.51 30.16 -27.84
C SER A 328 8.60 29.76 -26.37
N ILE A 329 7.45 29.73 -25.70
CA ILE A 329 7.28 29.11 -24.38
C ILE A 329 7.43 27.61 -24.63
N GLY A 330 8.66 27.11 -24.51
CA GLY A 330 9.08 25.85 -25.11
C GLY A 330 8.15 24.66 -24.82
N ASP A 331 8.03 23.78 -25.83
CA ASP A 331 7.11 22.63 -25.94
C ASP A 331 7.21 21.57 -24.82
N THR A 332 8.02 21.79 -23.79
CA THR A 332 8.33 20.87 -22.69
C THR A 332 7.12 20.44 -21.85
N SER A 333 5.94 21.04 -22.05
CA SER A 333 4.70 20.69 -21.33
C SER A 333 3.76 19.76 -22.12
N MET A 334 3.98 19.59 -23.43
CA MET A 334 3.17 18.71 -24.26
C MET A 334 3.56 17.24 -24.07
N ARG A 335 2.59 16.39 -23.70
CA ARG A 335 2.76 14.95 -23.49
C ARG A 335 1.95 14.18 -24.51
N THR A 336 2.62 13.26 -25.20
CA THR A 336 1.98 12.27 -26.07
C THR A 336 1.94 10.91 -25.38
N VAL A 337 0.77 10.25 -25.41
CA VAL A 337 0.55 8.89 -24.90
C VAL A 337 -0.22 8.05 -25.93
N TYR A 338 -0.21 6.74 -25.75
CA TYR A 338 -1.03 5.81 -26.53
C TYR A 338 -2.07 5.15 -25.62
N LEU A 339 -3.34 5.24 -26.01
CA LEU A 339 -4.49 4.66 -25.34
C LEU A 339 -5.01 3.50 -26.20
N GLY A 340 -4.40 2.32 -26.04
CA GLY A 340 -4.56 1.23 -27.00
C GLY A 340 -3.81 1.57 -28.30
N SER A 341 -4.53 1.56 -29.43
CA SER A 341 -4.01 1.95 -30.75
C SER A 341 -3.97 3.47 -30.98
N GLU A 342 -4.69 4.26 -30.18
CA GLU A 342 -4.88 5.68 -30.47
C GLU A 342 -3.84 6.57 -29.77
N LYS A 343 -3.36 7.59 -30.49
CA LYS A 343 -2.39 8.58 -30.00
C LYS A 343 -3.11 9.80 -29.43
N LEU A 344 -2.93 10.08 -28.14
CA LEU A 344 -3.45 11.27 -27.47
C LEU A 344 -2.30 12.21 -27.11
N THR A 345 -2.37 13.47 -27.57
CA THR A 345 -1.40 14.53 -27.24
C THR A 345 -2.12 15.65 -26.47
N PHE A 346 -1.59 16.05 -25.32
CA PHE A 346 -2.20 17.04 -24.42
C PHE A 346 -1.15 17.84 -23.63
N ASP A 347 -1.46 19.06 -23.21
CA ASP A 347 -0.61 19.79 -22.25
C ASP A 347 -0.80 19.22 -20.84
N MET A 348 0.30 18.90 -20.16
CA MET A 348 0.28 18.47 -18.76
C MET A 348 -0.28 19.52 -17.79
N ARG A 349 -0.36 20.79 -18.18
CA ARG A 349 -0.93 21.90 -17.39
C ARG A 349 -2.46 21.86 -17.35
N ASP A 350 -3.10 21.39 -18.42
CA ASP A 350 -4.55 21.27 -18.53
C ASP A 350 -5.10 20.01 -17.83
N LEU A 351 -4.20 19.12 -17.40
CA LEU A 351 -4.57 17.89 -16.69
C LEU A 351 -5.10 18.21 -15.29
N LYS A 352 -6.43 18.27 -15.18
CA LYS A 352 -7.15 18.37 -13.92
C LYS A 352 -6.75 17.23 -12.95
N PRO A 353 -6.76 17.47 -11.63
CA PRO A 353 -6.71 16.39 -10.64
C PRO A 353 -7.78 15.33 -10.95
N PRO A 354 -7.50 14.02 -10.75
CA PRO A 354 -8.53 13.00 -10.89
C PRO A 354 -9.64 13.27 -9.87
N PRO A 355 -10.93 13.18 -10.25
CA PRO A 355 -12.02 13.35 -9.32
C PRO A 355 -12.00 12.24 -8.25
N VAL A 356 -12.45 12.59 -7.05
CA VAL A 356 -12.59 11.66 -5.93
C VAL A 356 -13.83 10.79 -6.17
N CYS A 357 -13.67 9.71 -6.93
CA CYS A 357 -14.71 8.71 -7.17
C CYS A 357 -14.51 7.47 -6.29
N HIS A 358 -15.60 6.92 -5.76
CA HIS A 358 -15.61 5.72 -4.93
C HIS A 358 -16.70 4.75 -5.38
N TYR A 359 -16.31 3.56 -5.83
CA TYR A 359 -17.21 2.52 -6.34
C TYR A 359 -17.59 1.46 -5.29
N SER A 360 -17.32 1.72 -4.01
CA SER A 360 -17.57 0.76 -2.93
C SER A 360 -19.06 0.42 -2.69
N LYS A 361 -19.97 1.22 -3.25
CA LYS A 361 -21.43 1.00 -3.22
C LYS A 361 -22.03 0.69 -4.60
N ASP A 362 -21.25 0.80 -5.66
CA ASP A 362 -21.73 0.77 -7.04
C ASP A 362 -20.64 0.19 -7.96
N ILE A 363 -20.48 -1.12 -7.87
CA ILE A 363 -19.58 -1.91 -8.71
C ILE A 363 -20.08 -2.02 -10.17
N PRO A 364 -21.39 -2.09 -10.48
CA PRO A 364 -21.87 -2.01 -11.87
C PRO A 364 -21.38 -0.73 -12.57
N ARG A 365 -21.45 0.43 -11.90
CA ARG A 365 -20.89 1.66 -12.46
C ARG A 365 -19.37 1.62 -12.62
N LEU A 366 -18.62 0.93 -11.76
CA LEU A 366 -17.18 0.72 -11.98
C LEU A 366 -16.93 0.01 -13.32
N PHE A 367 -17.71 -1.01 -13.67
CA PHE A 367 -17.55 -1.72 -14.95
C PHE A 367 -17.80 -0.79 -16.15
N VAL A 368 -18.79 0.09 -16.07
CA VAL A 368 -19.07 1.09 -17.12
C VAL A 368 -17.93 2.12 -17.21
N GLU A 369 -17.53 2.73 -16.09
CA GLU A 369 -16.48 3.77 -16.07
C GLU A 369 -15.08 3.19 -16.39
N TRP A 370 -14.88 1.87 -16.25
CA TRP A 370 -13.64 1.21 -16.65
C TRP A 370 -13.42 1.23 -18.17
N GLU A 371 -14.50 1.03 -18.92
CA GLU A 371 -14.50 0.99 -20.39
C GLU A 371 -14.81 2.35 -21.02
N THR A 372 -15.73 3.12 -20.42
CA THR A 372 -16.21 4.41 -20.90
C THR A 372 -16.40 5.36 -19.72
N SER A 373 -15.44 6.27 -19.48
CA SER A 373 -15.58 7.30 -18.42
C SER A 373 -15.58 8.71 -18.97
N GLN A 374 -16.41 9.56 -18.36
CA GLN A 374 -16.43 11.01 -18.55
C GLN A 374 -15.87 11.77 -17.33
N LEU A 375 -15.34 11.06 -16.32
CA LEU A 375 -14.80 11.65 -15.10
C LEU A 375 -13.51 12.45 -15.33
N LEU A 376 -12.72 12.04 -16.33
CA LEU A 376 -11.56 12.77 -16.82
C LEU A 376 -11.77 13.07 -18.30
N VAL A 377 -11.79 14.36 -18.67
CA VAL A 377 -11.92 14.82 -20.05
C VAL A 377 -10.65 15.57 -20.45
N ILE A 378 -10.01 15.13 -21.54
CA ILE A 378 -8.81 15.75 -22.12
C ILE A 378 -9.13 16.05 -23.60
N ASN A 379 -8.94 17.30 -24.04
CA ASN A 379 -9.28 17.76 -25.39
C ASN A 379 -10.72 17.40 -25.83
N GLY A 380 -11.69 17.55 -24.91
CA GLY A 380 -13.10 17.18 -25.16
C GLY A 380 -13.40 15.67 -25.12
N ARG A 381 -12.39 14.80 -24.94
CA ARG A 381 -12.54 13.35 -24.92
C ARG A 381 -12.50 12.78 -23.50
N GLY A 382 -13.54 12.01 -23.13
CA GLY A 382 -13.57 11.20 -21.91
C GLY A 382 -12.52 10.09 -21.91
N ILE A 383 -11.80 9.94 -20.79
CA ILE A 383 -10.67 9.00 -20.62
C ILE A 383 -11.08 7.87 -19.65
N PRO A 384 -11.29 6.64 -20.13
CA PRO A 384 -11.67 5.48 -19.31
C PRO A 384 -10.68 5.17 -18.17
N LEU A 385 -11.16 4.65 -17.03
CA LEU A 385 -10.33 4.43 -15.83
C LEU A 385 -9.11 3.54 -16.11
N LYS A 386 -9.23 2.54 -17.00
CA LYS A 386 -8.12 1.65 -17.37
C LYS A 386 -6.88 2.38 -17.94
N HIS A 387 -7.07 3.58 -18.48
CA HIS A 387 -6.01 4.41 -19.07
C HIS A 387 -5.39 5.42 -18.10
N TRP A 388 -5.97 5.63 -16.91
CA TRP A 388 -5.50 6.63 -15.93
C TRP A 388 -4.03 6.47 -15.50
N PRO A 389 -3.44 5.26 -15.35
CA PRO A 389 -2.01 5.14 -15.10
C PRO A 389 -1.16 5.76 -16.21
N VAL A 390 -1.56 5.60 -17.48
CA VAL A 390 -0.78 6.12 -18.62
C VAL A 390 -0.74 7.65 -18.63
N ILE A 391 -1.80 8.30 -18.12
CA ILE A 391 -1.92 9.75 -17.95
C ILE A 391 -1.17 10.23 -16.70
N TYR A 392 -1.56 9.74 -15.52
CA TYR A 392 -1.08 10.28 -14.24
C TYR A 392 0.26 9.72 -13.77
N GLN A 393 0.62 8.48 -14.12
CA GLN A 393 1.91 7.93 -13.71
C GLN A 393 3.02 8.73 -14.37
N ARG A 394 3.83 9.39 -13.53
CA ARG A 394 5.07 10.04 -13.95
C ARG A 394 6.01 8.96 -14.46
N ARG A 395 6.22 8.90 -15.77
CA ARG A 395 7.42 8.23 -16.29
C ARG A 395 8.61 9.04 -15.79
N VAL A 396 9.53 8.37 -15.10
CA VAL A 396 10.87 8.92 -14.90
C VAL A 396 11.48 8.98 -16.30
N CYS A 397 11.63 10.19 -16.86
CA CYS A 397 12.45 10.39 -18.05
C CYS A 397 13.83 9.84 -17.69
N ARG A 398 14.24 8.76 -18.38
CA ARG A 398 15.44 8.00 -18.04
C ARG A 398 16.70 8.81 -18.33
N ASP A 399 16.57 9.77 -19.22
CA ASP A 399 17.55 10.79 -19.55
C ASP A 399 17.62 11.78 -18.39
N GLY A 400 18.71 11.70 -17.61
CA GLY A 400 18.90 12.39 -16.32
C GLY A 400 19.08 13.91 -16.39
N GLY A 401 18.30 14.59 -17.23
CA GLY A 401 18.25 16.03 -17.37
C GLY A 401 17.29 16.68 -16.37
N ASP A 402 17.88 17.39 -15.42
CA ASP A 402 17.27 18.44 -14.58
C ASP A 402 16.24 18.02 -13.51
N GLU A 403 16.65 18.12 -12.23
CA GLU A 403 15.79 17.88 -11.07
C GLU A 403 14.76 19.01 -10.82
N GLY A 404 14.83 20.12 -11.56
CA GLY A 404 14.05 21.34 -11.31
C GLY A 404 12.53 21.16 -11.35
N VAL A 405 12.00 20.35 -12.26
CA VAL A 405 10.53 20.16 -12.42
C VAL A 405 10.03 18.98 -11.59
N ARG A 406 10.40 18.92 -10.30
CA ARG A 406 9.86 17.93 -9.35
C ARG A 406 8.52 18.31 -8.71
N GLY A 407 8.11 19.58 -8.78
CA GLY A 407 7.04 20.14 -7.95
C GLY A 407 5.60 20.05 -8.47
N LEU A 408 5.34 20.05 -9.78
CA LEU A 408 3.99 20.31 -10.28
C LEU A 408 3.10 19.06 -10.35
N VAL A 409 2.22 18.98 -9.34
CA VAL A 409 0.87 18.38 -9.33
C VAL A 409 0.73 16.86 -9.52
N GLY A 410 1.39 16.23 -10.49
CA GLY A 410 1.08 14.85 -10.88
C GLY A 410 1.38 13.78 -9.81
N ASN A 411 2.49 13.91 -9.08
CA ASN A 411 3.02 12.78 -8.30
C ASN A 411 2.19 12.42 -7.05
N ARG A 412 1.83 13.41 -6.22
CA ARG A 412 1.03 13.14 -5.00
C ARG A 412 -0.35 12.60 -5.35
N THR A 413 -0.94 13.14 -6.41
CA THR A 413 -2.30 12.86 -6.83
C THR A 413 -2.43 11.48 -7.48
N TRP A 414 -1.41 11.02 -8.21
CA TRP A 414 -1.35 9.62 -8.64
C TRP A 414 -1.23 8.67 -7.44
N GLU A 415 -0.30 8.91 -6.52
CA GLU A 415 -0.08 8.01 -5.38
C GLU A 415 -1.32 7.89 -4.46
N SER A 416 -2.16 8.93 -4.33
CA SER A 416 -3.43 8.83 -3.60
C SER A 416 -4.49 7.97 -4.29
N ILE A 417 -4.55 7.91 -5.63
CA ILE A 417 -5.56 7.11 -6.35
C ILE A 417 -5.06 5.72 -6.74
N LYS A 418 -3.74 5.53 -6.90
CA LYS A 418 -3.07 4.28 -7.32
C LYS A 418 -3.52 3.04 -6.53
N VAL A 419 -3.74 3.17 -5.22
CA VAL A 419 -4.26 2.09 -4.37
C VAL A 419 -5.70 1.74 -4.75
N MET A 420 -6.59 2.73 -4.84
CA MET A 420 -7.98 2.51 -5.23
C MET A 420 -8.08 1.95 -6.66
N TRP A 421 -7.31 2.51 -7.59
CA TRP A 421 -7.22 2.04 -8.97
C TRP A 421 -6.73 0.58 -9.06
N GLY A 422 -5.76 0.19 -8.24
CA GLY A 422 -5.30 -1.21 -8.15
C GLY A 422 -6.40 -2.16 -7.71
N ASN A 423 -7.18 -1.77 -6.70
CA ASN A 423 -8.33 -2.54 -6.22
C ASN A 423 -9.44 -2.62 -7.27
N TRP A 424 -9.77 -1.51 -7.94
CA TRP A 424 -10.71 -1.48 -9.06
C TRP A 424 -10.28 -2.43 -10.18
N LYS A 425 -9.00 -2.35 -10.59
CA LYS A 425 -8.43 -3.23 -11.60
C LYS A 425 -8.62 -4.71 -11.24
N PHE A 426 -8.42 -5.11 -9.98
CA PHE A 426 -8.59 -6.51 -9.58
C PHE A 426 -10.04 -6.98 -9.65
N ILE A 427 -11.02 -6.11 -9.38
CA ILE A 427 -12.45 -6.44 -9.51
C ILE A 427 -12.83 -6.58 -10.99
N VAL A 428 -12.36 -5.68 -11.86
CA VAL A 428 -12.66 -5.77 -13.30
C VAL A 428 -11.92 -6.93 -13.97
N ASP A 429 -10.64 -7.16 -13.64
CA ASP A 429 -9.87 -8.33 -14.12
C ASP A 429 -10.60 -9.66 -13.83
N GLU A 430 -11.24 -9.79 -12.66
CA GLU A 430 -12.03 -10.98 -12.30
C GLU A 430 -13.34 -11.06 -13.10
N LYS A 431 -14.05 -9.95 -13.28
CA LYS A 431 -15.27 -9.90 -14.09
C LYS A 431 -14.98 -10.26 -15.55
N ASP A 432 -13.90 -9.76 -16.10
CA ASP A 432 -13.44 -10.10 -17.45
C ASP A 432 -13.02 -11.59 -17.54
N ARG A 433 -12.38 -12.14 -16.50
CA ARG A 433 -12.05 -13.57 -16.40
C ARG A 433 -13.29 -14.49 -16.36
N LEU A 434 -14.40 -13.99 -15.83
CA LEU A 434 -15.69 -14.69 -15.77
C LEU A 434 -16.58 -14.43 -17.01
N GLY A 435 -16.16 -13.55 -17.91
CA GLY A 435 -16.82 -13.26 -19.19
C GLY A 435 -18.05 -12.35 -19.13
N SER A 436 -18.80 -12.33 -18.03
CA SER A 436 -19.98 -11.46 -17.88
C SER A 436 -20.15 -10.90 -16.46
N GLU A 437 -20.93 -9.82 -16.34
CA GLU A 437 -21.31 -9.28 -15.03
C GLU A 437 -22.23 -10.23 -14.25
N ASP A 438 -23.11 -10.98 -14.92
CA ASP A 438 -23.97 -11.96 -14.27
C ASP A 438 -23.17 -13.15 -13.70
N ALA A 439 -22.17 -13.63 -14.45
CA ALA A 439 -21.25 -14.66 -13.97
C ALA A 439 -20.38 -14.17 -12.80
N PHE A 440 -20.01 -12.88 -12.81
CA PHE A 440 -19.36 -12.25 -11.66
C PHE A 440 -20.29 -12.25 -10.44
N TRP A 441 -21.52 -11.75 -10.56
CA TRP A 441 -22.44 -11.74 -9.42
C TRP A 441 -22.86 -13.13 -8.96
N GLY A 442 -22.96 -14.13 -9.84
CA GLY A 442 -23.17 -15.53 -9.45
C GLY A 442 -22.06 -16.10 -8.57
N ARG A 443 -20.81 -15.65 -8.73
CA ARG A 443 -19.65 -16.05 -7.89
C ARG A 443 -19.47 -15.16 -6.64
N TYR A 444 -19.97 -13.93 -6.69
CA TYR A 444 -19.78 -12.89 -5.67
C TYR A 444 -21.11 -12.39 -5.06
N SER A 445 -22.08 -13.29 -4.92
CA SER A 445 -23.24 -13.14 -4.04
C SER A 445 -23.15 -14.14 -2.88
N ALA A 446 -23.91 -13.90 -1.82
CA ALA A 446 -24.14 -14.85 -0.74
C ALA A 446 -25.32 -15.79 -1.08
N ASP A 447 -25.55 -16.80 -0.24
CA ASP A 447 -26.53 -17.87 -0.49
C ASP A 447 -28.00 -17.38 -0.50
N ASP A 448 -28.25 -16.18 0.05
CA ASP A 448 -29.54 -15.47 -0.01
C ASP A 448 -29.73 -14.66 -1.31
N GLY A 449 -28.76 -14.71 -2.23
CA GLY A 449 -28.73 -13.92 -3.46
C GLY A 449 -28.28 -12.47 -3.26
N SER A 450 -27.91 -12.05 -2.04
CA SER A 450 -27.41 -10.70 -1.80
C SER A 450 -25.98 -10.53 -2.35
N LYS A 451 -25.75 -9.42 -3.06
CA LYS A 451 -24.43 -9.10 -3.62
C LYS A 451 -23.43 -8.82 -2.49
N LEU A 452 -22.26 -9.47 -2.53
CA LEU A 452 -21.21 -9.22 -1.53
C LEU A 452 -20.74 -7.76 -1.60
N SER A 453 -20.41 -7.18 -0.44
CA SER A 453 -19.85 -5.82 -0.40
C SER A 453 -18.48 -5.75 -1.07
N TYR A 454 -18.11 -4.55 -1.52
CA TYR A 454 -16.83 -4.28 -2.17
C TYR A 454 -15.61 -4.82 -1.40
N GLN A 455 -15.60 -4.71 -0.06
CA GLN A 455 -14.49 -5.22 0.74
C GLN A 455 -14.48 -6.75 0.80
N GLN A 456 -15.64 -7.41 0.98
CA GLN A 456 -15.74 -8.88 0.97
C GLN A 456 -15.31 -9.48 -0.38
N ILE A 457 -15.61 -8.80 -1.50
CA ILE A 457 -15.14 -9.19 -2.83
C ILE A 457 -13.62 -9.11 -2.92
N LEU A 458 -13.02 -8.00 -2.46
CA LEU A 458 -11.56 -7.84 -2.43
C LEU A 458 -10.88 -8.88 -1.53
N ASP A 459 -11.44 -9.16 -0.35
CA ASP A 459 -10.87 -10.13 0.58
C ASP A 459 -10.96 -11.55 0.02
N LYS A 460 -12.08 -11.94 -0.59
CA LYS A 460 -12.25 -13.23 -1.29
C LYS A 460 -11.26 -13.35 -2.46
N LEU A 461 -11.08 -12.29 -3.26
CA LEU A 461 -10.10 -12.24 -4.35
C LEU A 461 -8.65 -12.33 -3.87
N GLN A 462 -8.31 -11.63 -2.79
CA GLN A 462 -6.97 -11.67 -2.19
C GLN A 462 -6.69 -13.05 -1.59
N GLY A 463 -7.68 -13.67 -0.92
CA GLY A 463 -7.61 -15.04 -0.40
C GLY A 463 -7.34 -16.07 -1.50
N THR A 464 -8.14 -16.09 -2.56
CA THR A 464 -7.94 -17.02 -3.70
C THR A 464 -6.56 -16.82 -4.35
N ARG A 465 -6.11 -15.58 -4.53
CA ARG A 465 -4.77 -15.29 -5.08
C ARG A 465 -3.64 -15.64 -4.12
N GLY A 466 -3.87 -15.57 -2.81
CA GLY A 466 -2.97 -16.04 -1.77
C GLY A 466 -2.79 -17.56 -1.83
N SER A 467 -3.90 -18.31 -1.88
CA SER A 467 -3.89 -19.77 -2.02
C SER A 467 -3.17 -20.21 -3.30
N ALA A 468 -3.59 -19.71 -4.47
CA ALA A 468 -2.97 -20.03 -5.75
C ALA A 468 -1.49 -19.55 -5.88
N ALA A 469 -1.05 -18.64 -5.02
CA ALA A 469 0.37 -18.27 -4.90
C ALA A 469 1.14 -19.20 -3.96
N ALA A 470 0.54 -19.63 -2.84
CA ALA A 470 1.12 -20.62 -1.94
C ALA A 470 1.24 -21.99 -2.64
N GLU A 471 0.18 -22.47 -3.28
CA GLU A 471 0.15 -23.68 -4.12
C GLU A 471 1.25 -23.63 -5.19
N GLY A 472 1.29 -22.57 -6.00
CA GLY A 472 2.31 -22.43 -7.05
C GLY A 472 3.74 -22.26 -6.53
N ALA A 473 3.94 -21.76 -5.31
CA ALA A 473 5.24 -21.71 -4.66
C ALA A 473 5.64 -23.07 -4.06
N ASN A 474 4.67 -23.83 -3.54
CA ASN A 474 4.89 -25.16 -3.01
C ASN A 474 5.13 -26.19 -4.12
N ALA A 475 4.45 -26.08 -5.26
CA ALA A 475 4.77 -26.85 -6.47
C ALA A 475 6.22 -26.63 -6.92
N ALA A 476 6.66 -25.37 -7.02
CA ALA A 476 8.06 -25.05 -7.33
C ALA A 476 9.05 -25.59 -6.29
N ARG A 477 8.75 -25.46 -4.99
CA ARG A 477 9.57 -26.04 -3.91
C ARG A 477 9.64 -27.56 -4.03
N ARG A 478 8.52 -28.24 -4.30
CA ARG A 478 8.46 -29.70 -4.43
C ARG A 478 9.30 -30.19 -5.61
N PHE A 479 9.11 -29.59 -6.79
CA PHE A 479 9.89 -29.91 -7.99
C PHE A 479 11.40 -29.77 -7.77
N PHE A 480 11.84 -28.68 -7.11
CA PHE A 480 13.26 -28.45 -6.82
C PHE A 480 13.74 -29.00 -5.47
N GLN A 481 13.00 -29.92 -4.82
CA GLN A 481 13.37 -30.56 -3.55
C GLN A 481 13.77 -29.53 -2.45
N GLY A 482 12.99 -28.45 -2.34
CA GLY A 482 13.23 -27.29 -1.48
C GLY A 482 14.28 -26.29 -2.01
N ASN A 483 15.20 -26.72 -2.87
CA ASN A 483 16.34 -25.91 -3.32
C ASN A 483 16.06 -25.12 -4.61
N LEU A 484 15.42 -23.95 -4.47
CA LEU A 484 15.20 -23.01 -5.58
C LEU A 484 16.48 -22.37 -6.17
N GLN A 485 17.69 -22.74 -5.68
CA GLN A 485 18.98 -22.37 -6.27
C GLN A 485 19.61 -23.50 -7.10
N SER A 486 18.93 -24.64 -7.29
CA SER A 486 19.38 -25.74 -8.16
C SER A 486 19.79 -25.23 -9.55
N ALA A 487 20.80 -25.89 -10.16
CA ALA A 487 21.25 -25.57 -11.51
C ALA A 487 20.10 -25.68 -12.54
N LEU A 488 19.19 -26.64 -12.34
CA LEU A 488 17.97 -26.83 -13.14
C LEU A 488 17.04 -25.61 -13.10
N ALA A 489 17.06 -24.84 -12.01
CA ALA A 489 16.26 -23.62 -11.88
C ALA A 489 16.86 -22.42 -12.62
N GLN A 490 18.04 -22.54 -13.25
CA GLN A 490 18.67 -21.52 -14.11
C GLN A 490 18.71 -20.09 -13.51
N SER A 491 18.86 -19.96 -12.19
CA SER A 491 18.72 -18.68 -11.45
C SER A 491 17.36 -17.98 -11.58
N VAL A 492 16.32 -18.63 -12.11
CA VAL A 492 14.96 -18.09 -12.31
C VAL A 492 14.28 -17.70 -11.00
N PHE A 493 14.72 -18.21 -9.85
CA PHE A 493 14.26 -17.78 -8.51
C PHE A 493 15.23 -16.86 -7.75
N THR A 494 16.24 -16.28 -8.41
CA THR A 494 17.15 -15.31 -7.79
C THR A 494 17.03 -13.90 -8.39
N TYR A 495 17.50 -12.89 -7.66
CA TYR A 495 17.56 -11.50 -8.14
C TYR A 495 18.79 -10.79 -7.59
N LYS A 496 19.39 -9.90 -8.39
CA LYS A 496 20.53 -9.09 -7.96
C LYS A 496 20.06 -7.78 -7.32
N LYS A 497 20.60 -7.45 -6.14
CA LYS A 497 20.35 -6.19 -5.41
C LYS A 497 21.66 -5.72 -4.78
N LYS A 498 22.09 -4.49 -5.11
CA LYS A 498 23.39 -3.93 -4.67
C LYS A 498 24.60 -4.85 -4.96
N GLY A 499 24.60 -5.52 -6.11
CA GLY A 499 25.66 -6.46 -6.51
C GLY A 499 25.53 -7.88 -5.94
N ALA A 500 24.88 -8.07 -4.80
CA ALA A 500 24.60 -9.39 -4.23
C ALA A 500 23.43 -10.09 -4.94
N THR A 501 23.51 -11.41 -5.08
CA THR A 501 22.41 -12.27 -5.52
C THR A 501 21.59 -12.71 -4.30
N HIS A 502 20.27 -12.60 -4.39
CA HIS A 502 19.33 -13.03 -3.34
C HIS A 502 18.30 -14.00 -3.92
N GLN A 503 17.91 -15.01 -3.15
CA GLN A 503 16.79 -15.89 -3.49
C GLN A 503 15.44 -15.19 -3.25
N CYS A 504 14.45 -15.50 -4.08
CA CYS A 504 13.07 -15.07 -3.85
C CYS A 504 12.45 -15.87 -2.70
N THR A 505 12.02 -15.18 -1.64
CA THR A 505 11.39 -15.78 -0.46
C THR A 505 9.85 -15.69 -0.47
N ARG A 506 9.28 -14.80 -1.28
CA ARG A 506 7.83 -14.52 -1.30
C ARG A 506 7.08 -15.44 -2.26
N ASP A 507 6.07 -16.15 -1.77
CA ASP A 507 5.26 -17.11 -2.55
C ASP A 507 4.71 -16.51 -3.84
N SER A 508 4.14 -15.31 -3.82
CA SER A 508 3.62 -14.64 -5.02
C SER A 508 4.69 -14.44 -6.11
N THR A 509 5.94 -14.21 -5.71
CA THR A 509 7.07 -14.02 -6.62
C THR A 509 7.59 -15.37 -7.11
N ILE A 510 7.63 -16.39 -6.25
CA ILE A 510 8.01 -17.76 -6.60
C ILE A 510 6.99 -18.33 -7.58
N ALA A 511 5.70 -18.36 -7.26
CA ALA A 511 4.63 -18.86 -8.13
C ALA A 511 4.58 -18.14 -9.49
N GLN A 512 4.82 -16.82 -9.54
CA GLN A 512 4.92 -16.11 -10.82
C GLN A 512 6.13 -16.59 -11.65
N ARG A 513 7.30 -16.73 -11.03
CA ARG A 513 8.52 -17.22 -11.69
C ARG A 513 8.39 -18.68 -12.10
N TRP A 514 7.67 -19.49 -11.33
CA TRP A 514 7.34 -20.88 -11.63
C TRP A 514 6.46 -21.01 -12.88
N ARG A 515 5.34 -20.28 -12.95
CA ARG A 515 4.52 -20.22 -14.19
C ARG A 515 5.32 -19.73 -15.39
N THR A 516 6.15 -18.70 -15.22
CA THR A 516 7.04 -18.21 -16.29
C THR A 516 8.04 -19.28 -16.74
N LEU A 517 8.59 -20.07 -15.79
CA LEU A 517 9.52 -21.16 -16.09
C LEU A 517 8.83 -22.26 -16.89
N LEU A 518 7.68 -22.75 -16.42
CA LEU A 518 6.83 -23.73 -17.12
C LEU A 518 6.40 -23.23 -18.51
N GLU A 519 6.07 -21.95 -18.67
CA GLU A 519 5.77 -21.33 -19.96
C GLU A 519 6.99 -21.37 -20.92
N SER A 520 8.19 -21.10 -20.40
CA SER A 520 9.43 -20.93 -21.19
C SER A 520 10.25 -22.20 -21.44
N ASN A 521 10.07 -23.25 -20.63
CA ASN A 521 10.85 -24.48 -20.67
C ASN A 521 9.90 -25.68 -20.68
N SER A 522 9.81 -26.36 -21.84
CA SER A 522 8.95 -27.53 -22.03
C SER A 522 9.41 -28.74 -21.24
N GLU A 523 10.72 -28.97 -21.13
CA GLU A 523 11.30 -30.10 -20.37
C GLU A 523 10.91 -30.02 -18.89
N VAL A 524 11.02 -28.84 -18.27
CA VAL A 524 10.59 -28.62 -16.88
C VAL A 524 9.07 -28.80 -16.72
N ARG A 525 8.29 -28.51 -17.76
CA ARG A 525 6.84 -28.76 -17.76
C ARG A 525 6.53 -30.25 -17.84
N GLU A 526 7.10 -30.95 -18.82
CA GLU A 526 6.93 -32.41 -19.01
C GLU A 526 7.36 -33.19 -17.75
N GLN A 527 8.47 -32.80 -17.12
CA GLN A 527 8.90 -33.40 -15.84
C GLN A 527 7.93 -33.10 -14.69
N TRP A 528 7.36 -31.89 -14.62
CA TRP A 528 6.36 -31.56 -13.60
C TRP A 528 5.03 -32.29 -13.82
N ASP A 529 4.56 -32.38 -15.07
CA ASP A 529 3.34 -33.08 -15.43
C ASP A 529 3.47 -34.59 -15.13
N ALA A 530 4.65 -35.19 -15.37
CA ALA A 530 4.95 -36.57 -14.97
C ALA A 530 4.96 -36.78 -13.45
N ILE A 531 5.44 -35.80 -12.67
CA ILE A 531 5.38 -35.84 -11.20
C ILE A 531 3.93 -35.76 -10.72
N GLN A 532 3.09 -34.93 -11.34
CA GLN A 532 1.66 -34.85 -10.99
C GLN A 532 0.92 -36.14 -11.33
N GLN A 533 1.14 -36.74 -12.51
CA GLN A 533 0.54 -38.03 -12.86
C GLN A 533 0.91 -39.12 -11.85
N ALA A 534 2.18 -39.26 -11.50
CA ALA A 534 2.63 -40.26 -10.53
C ALA A 534 2.05 -40.06 -9.11
N GLU A 535 1.70 -38.82 -8.73
CA GLU A 535 1.01 -38.51 -7.48
C GLU A 535 -0.49 -38.81 -7.52
N GLU A 536 -1.12 -38.71 -8.69
CA GLU A 536 -2.53 -39.07 -8.89
C GLU A 536 -2.68 -40.60 -8.93
N ASP A 537 -1.88 -41.29 -9.74
CA ASP A 537 -1.81 -42.76 -9.81
C ASP A 537 -1.56 -43.39 -8.42
N GLY A 538 -0.69 -42.76 -7.61
CA GLY A 538 -0.38 -43.20 -6.26
C GLY A 538 -1.56 -43.07 -5.28
N LYS A 539 -2.37 -42.00 -5.39
CA LYS A 539 -3.57 -41.81 -4.57
C LYS A 539 -4.69 -42.78 -4.96
N GLU A 540 -4.89 -43.01 -6.25
CA GLU A 540 -5.88 -43.99 -6.72
C GLU A 540 -5.54 -45.40 -6.22
N ALA A 541 -4.26 -45.77 -6.21
CA ALA A 541 -3.79 -47.04 -5.65
C ALA A 541 -4.00 -47.14 -4.13
N GLU A 542 -3.79 -46.05 -3.38
CA GLU A 542 -4.02 -45.98 -1.93
C GLU A 542 -5.53 -46.07 -1.59
N GLU A 543 -6.39 -45.35 -2.32
CA GLU A 543 -7.85 -45.38 -2.15
C GLU A 543 -8.43 -46.75 -2.52
N ALA A 544 -7.94 -47.38 -3.61
CA ALA A 544 -8.32 -48.74 -3.98
C ALA A 544 -7.92 -49.79 -2.92
N ALA A 545 -6.74 -49.63 -2.30
CA ALA A 545 -6.30 -50.49 -1.20
C ALA A 545 -7.15 -50.31 0.07
N ALA A 546 -7.56 -49.07 0.39
CA ALA A 546 -8.43 -48.77 1.52
C ALA A 546 -9.88 -49.26 1.32
N GLY A 547 -10.40 -49.21 0.09
CA GLY A 547 -11.77 -49.61 -0.24
C GLY A 547 -12.03 -51.12 -0.26
N GLY A 548 -10.99 -51.95 -0.40
CA GLY A 548 -11.12 -53.41 -0.55
C GLY A 548 -11.41 -54.21 0.73
N GLY A 549 -11.66 -53.55 1.87
CA GLY A 549 -11.76 -54.15 3.20
C GLY A 549 -13.17 -54.26 3.82
N GLN A 550 -14.24 -54.17 3.02
CA GLN A 550 -15.64 -54.26 3.47
C GLN A 550 -16.27 -55.66 3.31
#